data_AF-A0A929WQY2-F1
#
_entry.id   AF-A0A929WQY2-F1
#
_cell.length_a   1.000
_cell.length_b   1.000
_cell.length_c   1.000
_cell.angle_alpha   90.00
_cell.angle_beta   90.00
_cell.angle_gamma   90.00
#
_symmetry.space_group_name_H-M   'P 1'
#
loop_
_entity.id
_entity.type
_entity.pdbx_description
1 polymer ?
#
loop_
_entity_poly.entity_id
_entity_poly.type
_entity_poly.pdbx_seq_one_letter_code
_entity_poly.pdbx_strand_id
1 'polypeptide(L)'
;MNLRLKRWITAGAALAMVATMGLSACSTNRALTSETGKNEVTMASRTPNWIFPISAKGYTQGENGQFIQAMYRPLFAYKSSSDTPYKINLDKSLGLVPEVSEDGKTYTITLRDDAKWSDGTPVSTRDIEFWWNLVTNNKGEWASYKEGFFPDGASLDIKDEHTFSITTTDAFNPSWFIDNQINKVALLPQHAWDKTSADEAVSDLDRTPEGAQAVFAYLQGEAKNLSTYATNPLWQTVNGPWRLSSFTPDQGLELVPNENY
;
A
#
# COMPACT_ATOMS: atom_id res chain seq x y z
N MET A 1 61.10 25.64 51.29
CA MET A 1 60.74 26.57 52.38
C MET A 1 59.22 26.55 52.53
N ASN A 2 58.74 26.15 53.71
CA ASN A 2 57.33 25.94 54.04
C ASN A 2 56.49 27.22 53.98
N LEU A 3 55.16 27.05 53.80
CA LEU A 3 54.00 27.68 54.49
C LEU A 3 52.82 27.77 53.49
N ARG A 4 51.83 26.86 53.49
CA ARG A 4 50.63 26.73 54.34
C ARG A 4 49.75 28.00 54.46
N LEU A 5 48.44 27.73 54.56
CA LEU A 5 47.25 28.57 54.87
C LEU A 5 46.56 29.21 53.64
N LYS A 6 45.23 29.26 53.48
CA LYS A 6 44.06 28.81 54.28
C LYS A 6 42.82 28.84 53.35
N ARG A 7 41.87 27.91 53.55
CA ARG A 7 40.52 27.90 52.93
C ARG A 7 39.66 29.03 53.48
N TRP A 8 38.87 29.69 52.62
CA TRP A 8 37.62 30.36 52.99
C TRP A 8 36.53 30.00 51.96
N ILE A 9 35.38 29.60 52.48
CA ILE A 9 34.13 29.31 51.77
C ILE A 9 33.30 30.59 51.81
N THR A 10 32.73 31.00 50.68
CA THR A 10 31.48 31.78 50.66
C THR A 10 30.68 31.41 49.43
N ALA A 11 29.47 30.90 49.68
CA ALA A 11 28.44 30.67 48.69
C ALA A 11 27.85 32.01 48.22
N GLY A 12 27.53 32.10 46.94
CA GLY A 12 26.77 33.18 46.34
C GLY A 12 26.08 32.68 45.08
N ALA A 13 24.81 32.34 45.21
CA ALA A 13 23.93 32.05 44.08
C ALA A 13 23.47 33.37 43.46
N ALA A 14 23.55 33.51 42.13
CA ALA A 14 22.51 34.13 41.32
C ALA A 14 22.80 34.06 39.80
N LEU A 15 21.69 33.87 39.07
CA LEU A 15 21.36 34.39 37.74
C LEU A 15 21.85 33.67 36.47
N ALA A 16 20.83 33.06 35.84
CA ALA A 16 20.67 32.65 34.46
C ALA A 16 21.33 33.53 33.39
N MET A 17 21.84 32.87 32.34
CA MET A 17 21.75 33.36 30.96
C MET A 17 21.76 32.16 30.00
N VAL A 18 20.62 31.94 29.34
CA VAL A 18 20.46 31.03 28.21
C VAL A 18 21.18 31.67 27.01
N ALA A 19 22.23 31.01 26.53
CA ALA A 19 22.89 31.42 25.29
C ALA A 19 22.10 30.87 24.09
N THR A 20 21.32 31.74 23.47
CA THR A 20 20.77 31.58 22.13
C THR A 20 21.90 31.53 21.10
N MET A 21 22.15 30.37 20.48
CA MET A 21 22.88 30.29 19.21
C MET A 21 21.87 30.31 18.07
N GLY A 22 21.60 31.51 17.54
CA GLY A 22 21.00 31.69 16.24
C GLY A 22 22.05 31.49 15.15
N LEU A 23 21.92 30.43 14.36
CA LEU A 23 22.56 30.32 13.05
C LEU A 23 21.48 30.57 12.00
N SER A 24 21.50 31.79 11.46
CA SER A 24 20.70 32.18 10.30
C SER A 24 21.28 31.53 9.04
N ALA A 25 20.66 30.45 8.58
CA ALA A 25 20.79 30.00 7.20
C ALA A 25 19.62 30.60 6.40
N CYS A 26 19.93 31.56 5.53
CA CYS A 26 18.99 32.05 4.54
C CYS A 26 18.80 30.96 3.46
N SER A 27 17.74 30.17 3.59
CA SER A 27 16.99 29.67 2.45
C SER A 27 15.52 29.85 2.78
N THR A 28 14.75 30.39 1.84
CA THR A 28 13.32 30.57 1.98
C THR A 28 12.64 29.20 1.95
N ASN A 29 12.70 28.48 3.08
CA ASN A 29 11.83 27.37 3.37
C ASN A 29 10.79 27.86 4.36
N ARG A 30 9.56 27.96 3.87
CA ARG A 30 8.38 28.13 4.72
C ARG A 30 8.28 26.87 5.59
N ALA A 31 8.89 26.91 6.76
CA ALA A 31 8.68 25.90 7.78
C ALA A 31 7.20 25.98 8.18
N LEU A 32 6.40 25.05 7.66
CA LEU A 32 5.08 24.79 8.19
C LEU A 32 5.30 24.27 9.62
N THR A 33 5.06 25.15 10.59
CA THR A 33 4.87 24.75 11.98
C THR A 33 3.48 24.12 12.03
N SER A 34 3.38 22.80 11.91
CA SER A 34 2.17 22.11 12.34
C SER A 34 2.23 22.01 13.86
N GLU A 35 1.29 22.66 14.55
CA GLU A 35 0.91 22.21 15.88
C GLU A 35 0.26 20.84 15.68
N THR A 36 1.04 19.77 15.81
CA THR A 36 0.49 18.42 15.77
C THR A 36 -0.49 18.27 16.92
N GLY A 37 -1.75 17.94 16.60
CA GLY A 37 -2.70 17.51 17.60
C GLY A 37 -2.16 16.29 18.35
N LYS A 38 -2.62 16.04 19.59
CA LYS A 38 -2.10 14.96 20.45
C LYS A 38 -2.16 13.53 19.83
N ASN A 39 -2.88 13.36 18.72
CA ASN A 39 -3.05 12.09 17.99
C ASN A 39 -2.71 12.20 16.49
N GLU A 40 -1.92 13.19 16.08
CA GLU A 40 -1.53 13.42 14.69
C GLU A 40 -0.06 13.06 14.47
N VAL A 41 0.26 12.44 13.33
CA VAL A 41 1.63 12.17 12.88
C VAL A 41 1.85 12.89 11.56
N THR A 42 2.75 13.87 11.55
CA THR A 42 3.19 14.52 10.32
C THR A 42 4.46 13.84 9.81
N MET A 43 4.48 13.44 8.53
CA MET A 43 5.64 12.83 7.88
C MET A 43 6.06 13.67 6.67
N ALA A 44 7.34 14.04 6.61
CA ALA A 44 7.90 14.65 5.41
C ALA A 44 8.17 13.56 4.35
N SER A 45 7.55 13.68 3.19
CA SER A 45 7.75 12.79 2.04
C SER A 45 7.56 13.57 0.74
N ARG A 46 7.98 12.99 -0.39
CA ARG A 46 7.55 13.49 -1.70
C ARG A 46 6.06 13.18 -1.85
N THR A 47 5.30 14.13 -2.40
CA THR A 47 3.88 13.89 -2.69
C THR A 47 3.77 12.75 -3.71
N PRO A 48 3.02 11.67 -3.39
CA PRO A 48 2.85 10.56 -4.31
C PRO A 48 2.09 11.02 -5.56
N ASN A 49 2.39 10.41 -6.70
CA ASN A 49 1.81 10.75 -7.99
C ASN A 49 1.13 9.54 -8.66
N TRP A 50 0.90 8.48 -7.89
CA TRP A 50 0.20 7.28 -8.32
C TRP A 50 -0.56 6.65 -7.16
N ILE A 51 -1.87 6.46 -7.33
CA ILE A 51 -2.77 5.91 -6.31
C ILE A 51 -3.27 4.49 -6.63
N PHE A 52 -3.12 4.05 -7.88
CA PHE A 52 -3.66 2.77 -8.34
C PHE A 52 -2.73 1.60 -7.96
N PRO A 53 -3.20 0.54 -7.26
CA PRO A 53 -2.34 -0.54 -6.80
C PRO A 53 -1.60 -1.30 -7.90
N ILE A 54 -2.12 -1.32 -9.14
CA ILE A 54 -1.37 -1.81 -10.29
C ILE A 54 -0.40 -0.72 -10.75
N SER A 55 0.89 -0.95 -10.51
CA SER A 55 1.96 -0.01 -10.88
C SER A 55 2.04 0.21 -12.39
N ALA A 56 2.15 1.47 -12.83
CA ALA A 56 2.43 1.85 -14.21
C ALA A 56 3.90 2.26 -14.43
N LYS A 57 4.38 2.12 -15.67
CA LYS A 57 5.77 2.48 -16.03
C LYS A 57 6.00 3.97 -15.73
N GLY A 58 7.08 4.29 -15.02
CA GLY A 58 7.39 5.65 -14.58
C GLY A 58 6.75 6.07 -13.25
N TYR A 59 5.94 5.21 -12.62
CA TYR A 59 5.22 5.49 -11.37
C TYR A 59 5.61 4.53 -10.21
N THR A 60 6.79 3.91 -10.29
CA THR A 60 7.25 2.88 -9.35
C THR A 60 8.05 3.42 -8.17
N GLN A 61 7.93 4.71 -7.86
CA GLN A 61 8.64 5.35 -6.76
C GLN A 61 8.16 4.82 -5.40
N GLY A 62 9.06 4.75 -4.41
CA GLY A 62 8.79 4.15 -3.10
C GLY A 62 7.67 4.86 -2.33
N GLU A 63 7.54 6.18 -2.52
CA GLU A 63 6.52 7.01 -1.89
C GLU A 63 5.10 6.64 -2.39
N ASN A 64 4.96 6.26 -3.67
CA ASN A 64 3.70 5.71 -4.18
C ASN A 64 3.37 4.38 -3.51
N GLY A 65 4.38 3.51 -3.34
CA GLY A 65 4.21 2.24 -2.65
C GLY A 65 3.76 2.42 -1.19
N GLN A 66 4.36 3.35 -0.47
CA GLN A 66 3.96 3.68 0.91
C GLN A 66 2.54 4.26 0.98
N PHE A 67 2.19 5.14 0.04
CA PHE A 67 0.87 5.72 -0.05
C PHE A 67 -0.21 4.67 -0.33
N ILE A 68 0.04 3.79 -1.31
CA ILE A 68 -0.85 2.68 -1.64
C ILE A 68 -0.98 1.72 -0.45
N GLN A 69 0.12 1.35 0.22
CA GLN A 69 0.07 0.44 1.38
C GLN A 69 -0.63 1.05 2.60
N ALA A 70 -0.71 2.38 2.70
CA ALA A 70 -1.51 3.03 3.73
C ALA A 70 -3.01 2.83 3.48
N MET A 71 -3.43 2.83 2.21
CA MET A 71 -4.81 2.70 1.79
C MET A 71 -5.24 1.25 1.54
N TYR A 72 -4.36 0.37 1.08
CA TYR A 72 -4.69 -1.00 0.69
C TYR A 72 -3.84 -2.01 1.44
N ARG A 73 -4.49 -2.99 2.07
CA ARG A 73 -3.83 -4.08 2.80
C ARG A 73 -3.18 -5.03 1.76
N PRO A 74 -1.91 -5.45 1.93
CA PRO A 74 -1.28 -6.38 1.01
C PRO A 74 -1.87 -7.79 1.15
N LEU A 75 -1.70 -8.64 0.13
CA LEU A 75 -2.03 -10.06 0.25
C LEU A 75 -1.22 -10.69 1.40
N PHE A 76 0.10 -10.47 1.41
CA PHE A 76 0.98 -10.84 2.51
C PHE A 76 1.82 -9.65 2.99
N ALA A 77 1.66 -9.32 4.28
CA ALA A 77 2.63 -8.52 5.02
C ALA A 77 3.67 -9.45 5.67
N TYR A 78 4.88 -8.94 5.92
CA TYR A 78 5.96 -9.73 6.53
C TYR A 78 6.44 -9.11 7.83
N LYS A 79 6.90 -9.97 8.74
CA LYS A 79 7.57 -9.60 9.99
C LYS A 79 8.71 -10.58 10.23
N SER A 80 9.94 -10.09 10.25
CA SER A 80 11.15 -10.93 10.40
C SER A 80 11.12 -11.81 11.66
N SER A 81 10.51 -11.30 12.74
CA SER A 81 10.32 -12.00 14.00
C SER A 81 9.06 -12.87 14.05
N SER A 82 8.34 -13.05 12.94
CA SER A 82 7.17 -13.93 12.90
C SER A 82 7.61 -15.40 12.95
N ASP A 83 6.86 -16.22 13.68
CA ASP A 83 7.05 -17.67 13.71
C ASP A 83 6.15 -18.40 12.70
N THR A 84 5.27 -17.68 12.00
CA THR A 84 4.46 -18.29 10.95
C THR A 84 5.35 -18.72 9.77
N PRO A 85 4.92 -19.74 9.00
CA PRO A 85 5.57 -20.07 7.74
C PRO A 85 5.74 -18.83 6.85
N TYR A 86 6.87 -18.79 6.14
CA TYR A 86 7.26 -17.70 5.24
C TYR A 86 7.38 -16.31 5.90
N LYS A 87 7.40 -16.23 7.24
CA LYS A 87 7.50 -14.96 8.00
C LYS A 87 6.33 -13.99 7.77
N ILE A 88 5.18 -14.54 7.37
CA ILE A 88 3.95 -13.78 7.15
C ILE A 88 3.48 -13.12 8.46
N ASN A 89 2.98 -11.90 8.38
CA ASN A 89 2.34 -11.20 9.49
C ASN A 89 0.82 -11.28 9.30
N LEU A 90 0.21 -12.35 9.80
CA LEU A 90 -1.22 -12.63 9.58
C LEU A 90 -2.13 -11.46 9.94
N ASP A 91 -1.85 -10.75 11.04
CA ASP A 91 -2.65 -9.60 11.49
C ASP A 91 -2.73 -8.49 10.42
N LYS A 92 -1.67 -8.32 9.61
CA LYS A 92 -1.57 -7.28 8.57
C LYS A 92 -1.74 -7.80 7.14
N SER A 93 -1.95 -9.10 6.96
CA SER A 93 -2.17 -9.74 5.65
C SER A 93 -3.65 -9.87 5.34
N LEU A 94 -4.01 -9.96 4.06
CA LEU A 94 -5.33 -10.42 3.61
C LEU A 94 -5.36 -11.94 3.45
N GLY A 95 -4.28 -12.54 2.96
CA GLY A 95 -4.15 -13.98 2.81
C GLY A 95 -3.60 -14.65 4.08
N LEU A 96 -4.12 -15.82 4.38
CA LEU A 96 -3.54 -16.75 5.34
C LEU A 96 -2.33 -17.46 4.74
N VAL A 97 -1.65 -18.29 5.54
CA VAL A 97 -0.48 -19.05 5.06
C VAL A 97 -0.88 -19.92 3.87
N PRO A 98 -0.22 -19.80 2.71
CA PRO A 98 -0.52 -20.64 1.54
C PRO A 98 -0.24 -22.12 1.80
N GLU A 99 -1.16 -22.97 1.36
CA GLU A 99 -0.93 -24.41 1.25
C GLU A 99 -0.28 -24.71 -0.10
N VAL A 100 0.86 -25.40 -0.08
CA VAL A 100 1.62 -25.74 -1.29
C VAL A 100 1.43 -27.23 -1.58
N SER A 101 1.05 -27.56 -2.80
CA SER A 101 0.88 -28.96 -3.24
C SER A 101 2.19 -29.75 -3.16
N GLU A 102 2.08 -31.09 -3.10
CA GLU A 102 3.23 -31.99 -3.01
C GLU A 102 4.22 -31.83 -4.18
N ASP A 103 3.72 -31.50 -5.37
CA ASP A 103 4.54 -31.25 -6.56
C ASP A 103 5.13 -29.83 -6.62
N GLY A 104 4.80 -28.96 -5.65
CA GLY A 104 5.32 -27.60 -5.50
C GLY A 104 4.80 -26.59 -6.52
N LYS A 105 3.71 -26.90 -7.24
CA LYS A 105 3.19 -26.08 -8.35
C LYS A 105 1.90 -25.33 -8.03
N THR A 106 1.09 -25.83 -7.12
CA THR A 106 -0.18 -25.21 -6.75
C THR A 106 -0.07 -24.60 -5.37
N TYR A 107 -0.42 -23.32 -5.29
CA TYR A 107 -0.46 -22.53 -4.06
C TYR A 107 -1.92 -22.20 -3.80
N THR A 108 -2.51 -22.77 -2.76
CA THR A 108 -3.88 -22.49 -2.34
C THR A 108 -3.85 -21.46 -1.22
N ILE A 109 -4.59 -20.37 -1.39
CA ILE A 109 -4.63 -19.24 -0.47
C ILE A 109 -6.08 -19.02 -0.05
N THR A 110 -6.30 -19.02 1.26
CA THR A 110 -7.55 -18.58 1.88
C THR A 110 -7.38 -17.14 2.35
N LEU A 111 -8.34 -16.29 2.01
CA LEU A 111 -8.47 -14.93 2.51
C LEU A 111 -9.03 -14.98 3.93
N ARG A 112 -8.60 -14.04 4.77
CA ARG A 112 -9.24 -13.82 6.08
C ARG A 112 -10.71 -13.43 5.91
N ASP A 113 -11.53 -13.85 6.86
CA ASP A 113 -12.99 -13.75 6.85
C ASP A 113 -13.54 -12.41 7.39
N ASP A 114 -12.71 -11.68 8.14
CA ASP A 114 -13.06 -10.40 8.77
C ASP A 114 -12.78 -9.18 7.88
N ALA A 115 -12.11 -9.35 6.73
CA ALA A 115 -11.69 -8.24 5.89
C ALA A 115 -12.87 -7.59 5.16
N LYS A 116 -12.93 -6.26 5.24
CA LYS A 116 -13.92 -5.43 4.56
C LYS A 116 -13.28 -4.26 3.85
N TRP A 117 -13.94 -3.84 2.79
CA TRP A 117 -13.74 -2.53 2.18
C TRP A 117 -14.32 -1.43 3.08
N SER A 118 -13.88 -0.19 2.87
CA SER A 118 -14.24 0.99 3.66
C SER A 118 -15.73 1.34 3.58
N ASP A 119 -16.45 0.81 2.60
CA ASP A 119 -17.91 0.90 2.47
C ASP A 119 -18.66 -0.22 3.21
N GLY A 120 -17.94 -1.16 3.84
CA GLY A 120 -18.48 -2.30 4.57
C GLY A 120 -18.65 -3.58 3.75
N THR A 121 -18.41 -3.55 2.44
CA THR A 121 -18.48 -4.73 1.56
C THR A 121 -17.38 -5.73 1.96
N PRO A 122 -17.70 -7.03 2.14
CA PRO A 122 -16.68 -8.05 2.39
C PRO A 122 -15.66 -8.12 1.25
N VAL A 123 -14.39 -8.31 1.61
CA VAL A 123 -13.34 -8.63 0.64
C VAL A 123 -13.51 -10.08 0.19
N SER A 124 -13.42 -10.35 -1.12
CA SER A 124 -13.63 -11.70 -1.66
C SER A 124 -12.66 -12.06 -2.78
N THR A 125 -12.71 -13.32 -3.22
CA THR A 125 -11.94 -13.81 -4.37
C THR A 125 -12.32 -13.13 -5.69
N ARG A 126 -13.49 -12.48 -5.77
CA ARG A 126 -13.84 -11.65 -6.94
C ARG A 126 -12.87 -10.47 -7.12
N ASP A 127 -12.36 -9.91 -6.03
CA ASP A 127 -11.36 -8.82 -6.04
C ASP A 127 -10.00 -9.30 -6.57
N ILE A 128 -9.68 -10.59 -6.37
CA ILE A 128 -8.50 -11.27 -6.93
C ILE A 128 -8.69 -11.55 -8.41
N GLU A 129 -9.84 -12.11 -8.80
CA GLU A 129 -10.21 -12.37 -10.20
C GLU A 129 -10.13 -11.07 -11.01
N PHE A 130 -10.66 -9.97 -10.46
CA PHE A 130 -10.62 -8.66 -11.10
C PHE A 130 -9.19 -8.20 -11.37
N TRP A 131 -8.34 -8.18 -10.35
CA TRP A 131 -6.92 -7.84 -10.53
C TRP A 131 -6.25 -8.73 -11.57
N TRP A 132 -6.50 -10.05 -11.51
CA TRP A 132 -5.92 -11.02 -12.42
C TRP A 132 -6.30 -10.75 -13.87
N ASN A 133 -7.59 -10.52 -14.13
CA ASN A 133 -8.12 -10.19 -15.45
C ASN A 133 -7.52 -8.89 -15.99
N LEU A 134 -7.38 -7.86 -15.14
CA LEU A 134 -6.75 -6.61 -15.55
C LEU A 134 -5.28 -6.81 -15.93
N VAL A 135 -4.46 -7.45 -15.09
CA VAL A 135 -3.02 -7.58 -15.40
C VAL A 135 -2.74 -8.54 -16.55
N THR A 136 -3.52 -9.61 -16.71
CA THR A 136 -3.30 -10.60 -17.79
C THR A 136 -3.71 -10.06 -19.16
N ASN A 137 -4.72 -9.18 -19.23
CA ASN A 137 -5.13 -8.53 -20.49
C ASN A 137 -4.37 -7.23 -20.79
N ASN A 138 -3.59 -6.69 -19.83
CA ASN A 138 -2.87 -5.42 -19.94
C ASN A 138 -1.38 -5.52 -19.54
N LYS A 139 -0.74 -6.67 -19.75
CA LYS A 139 0.65 -6.95 -19.32
C LYS A 139 1.65 -5.87 -19.71
N GLY A 140 1.53 -5.31 -20.91
CA GLY A 140 2.44 -4.27 -21.42
C GLY A 140 2.44 -2.96 -20.63
N GLU A 141 1.36 -2.69 -19.92
CA GLU A 141 1.16 -1.46 -19.14
C GLU A 141 1.56 -1.64 -17.66
N TRP A 142 1.55 -2.87 -17.16
CA TRP A 142 1.93 -3.19 -15.79
C TRP A 142 3.45 -3.14 -15.61
N ALA A 143 3.95 -2.21 -14.79
CA ALA A 143 5.40 -1.99 -14.63
C ALA A 143 6.16 -3.17 -14.02
N SER A 144 5.48 -4.02 -13.25
CA SER A 144 6.11 -5.20 -12.64
C SER A 144 6.10 -6.43 -13.56
N TYR A 145 5.52 -6.30 -14.75
CA TYR A 145 5.53 -7.35 -15.77
C TYR A 145 6.90 -7.46 -16.43
N LYS A 146 7.31 -8.70 -16.66
CA LYS A 146 8.42 -9.07 -17.52
C LYS A 146 8.04 -10.35 -18.25
N GLU A 147 8.27 -10.40 -19.55
CA GLU A 147 8.00 -11.58 -20.37
C GLU A 147 8.70 -12.83 -19.78
N GLY A 148 7.95 -13.92 -19.67
CA GLY A 148 8.40 -15.18 -19.07
C GLY A 148 8.40 -15.19 -17.53
N PHE A 149 7.93 -14.12 -16.88
CA PHE A 149 7.71 -14.06 -15.44
C PHE A 149 6.21 -13.99 -15.15
N PHE A 150 5.84 -14.19 -13.87
CA PHE A 150 4.46 -14.11 -13.41
C PHE A 150 3.72 -12.87 -13.97
N PRO A 151 2.50 -13.03 -14.52
CA PRO A 151 1.66 -14.23 -14.50
C PRO A 151 1.89 -15.23 -15.65
N ASP A 152 2.93 -15.10 -16.47
CA ASP A 152 3.18 -16.08 -17.54
C ASP A 152 3.42 -17.48 -16.96
N GLY A 153 2.82 -18.49 -17.57
CA GLY A 153 2.89 -19.88 -17.08
C GLY A 153 2.14 -20.12 -15.76
N ALA A 154 1.31 -19.17 -15.31
CA ALA A 154 0.46 -19.33 -14.13
C ALA A 154 -1.02 -19.26 -14.51
N SER A 155 -1.85 -20.03 -13.80
CA SER A 155 -3.32 -19.96 -13.86
C SER A 155 -3.89 -19.63 -12.49
N LEU A 156 -5.00 -18.89 -12.50
CA LEU A 156 -5.82 -18.62 -11.32
C LEU A 156 -7.05 -19.56 -11.37
N ASP A 157 -7.39 -20.15 -10.24
CA ASP A 157 -8.61 -20.93 -10.06
C ASP A 157 -9.32 -20.49 -8.78
N ILE A 158 -10.55 -19.98 -8.93
CA ILE A 158 -11.40 -19.55 -7.81
C ILE A 158 -12.15 -20.77 -7.28
N LYS A 159 -11.88 -21.15 -6.02
CA LYS A 159 -12.50 -22.32 -5.39
C LYS A 159 -13.84 -21.96 -4.76
N ASP A 160 -13.87 -20.83 -4.06
CA ASP A 160 -15.04 -20.27 -3.40
C ASP A 160 -14.83 -18.76 -3.15
N GLU A 161 -15.72 -18.14 -2.37
CA GLU A 161 -15.72 -16.70 -2.07
C GLU A 161 -14.45 -16.21 -1.34
N HIS A 162 -13.74 -17.09 -0.62
CA HIS A 162 -12.55 -16.73 0.16
C HIS A 162 -11.31 -17.56 -0.20
N THR A 163 -11.43 -18.58 -1.05
CA THR A 163 -10.31 -19.47 -1.39
C THR A 163 -10.04 -19.46 -2.89
N PHE A 164 -8.79 -19.25 -3.25
CA PHE A 164 -8.32 -19.36 -4.62
C PHE A 164 -7.00 -20.13 -4.66
N SER A 165 -6.62 -20.59 -5.85
CA SER A 165 -5.31 -21.19 -6.06
C SER A 165 -4.61 -20.60 -7.28
N ILE A 166 -3.30 -20.47 -7.18
CA ILE A 166 -2.43 -20.15 -8.31
C ILE A 166 -1.62 -21.40 -8.61
N THR A 167 -1.70 -21.88 -9.86
CA THR A 167 -0.92 -23.04 -10.32
C THR A 167 0.08 -22.61 -11.39
N THR A 168 1.33 -23.03 -11.25
CA THR A 168 2.40 -22.74 -12.22
C THR A 168 2.76 -23.95 -13.08
N THR A 169 3.26 -23.71 -14.30
CA THR A 169 3.79 -24.77 -15.17
C THR A 169 5.03 -25.44 -14.57
N ASP A 170 5.89 -24.64 -13.93
CA ASP A 170 7.15 -25.05 -13.32
C ASP A 170 7.07 -25.01 -11.79
N ALA A 171 7.88 -25.83 -11.12
CA ALA A 171 8.03 -25.78 -9.67
C ALA A 171 9.05 -24.70 -9.27
N PHE A 172 8.75 -23.95 -8.22
CA PHE A 172 9.61 -22.89 -7.69
C PHE A 172 9.91 -23.14 -6.20
N ASN A 173 10.92 -22.43 -5.68
CA ASN A 173 11.08 -22.35 -4.23
C ASN A 173 9.85 -21.64 -3.63
N PRO A 174 9.08 -22.26 -2.71
CA PRO A 174 7.83 -21.68 -2.25
C PRO A 174 7.99 -20.33 -1.57
N SER A 175 8.99 -20.17 -0.69
CA SER A 175 9.23 -18.89 -0.01
C SER A 175 9.50 -17.76 -1.00
N TRP A 176 10.32 -18.02 -2.02
CA TRP A 176 10.61 -17.03 -3.05
C TRP A 176 9.38 -16.71 -3.91
N PHE A 177 8.63 -17.73 -4.34
CA PHE A 177 7.49 -17.53 -5.23
C PHE A 177 6.34 -16.79 -4.53
N ILE A 178 6.05 -17.16 -3.28
CA ILE A 178 5.05 -16.48 -2.44
C ILE A 178 5.44 -15.01 -2.26
N ASP A 179 6.70 -14.75 -1.86
CA ASP A 179 7.18 -13.40 -1.56
C ASP A 179 7.32 -12.49 -2.79
N ASN A 180 7.84 -13.02 -3.89
CA ASN A 180 8.26 -12.20 -5.03
C ASN A 180 7.29 -12.23 -6.21
N GLN A 181 6.42 -13.25 -6.30
CA GLN A 181 5.46 -13.38 -7.40
C GLN A 181 4.02 -13.27 -6.92
N ILE A 182 3.57 -14.14 -6.02
CA ILE A 182 2.17 -14.12 -5.54
C ILE A 182 1.87 -12.81 -4.81
N ASN A 183 2.80 -12.28 -4.01
CA ASN A 183 2.56 -11.03 -3.29
C ASN A 183 2.48 -9.77 -4.18
N LYS A 184 2.62 -9.91 -5.50
CA LYS A 184 2.27 -8.84 -6.46
C LYS A 184 0.76 -8.71 -6.69
N VAL A 185 -0.01 -9.74 -6.35
CA VAL A 185 -1.47 -9.73 -6.42
C VAL A 185 -1.99 -8.67 -5.46
N ALA A 186 -2.74 -7.71 -5.97
CA ALA A 186 -3.43 -6.70 -5.18
C ALA A 186 -4.93 -6.98 -5.23
N LEU A 187 -5.62 -6.95 -4.10
CA LEU A 187 -7.07 -7.02 -4.10
C LEU A 187 -7.59 -5.64 -4.50
N LEU A 188 -8.42 -5.60 -5.54
CA LEU A 188 -9.03 -4.39 -6.08
C LEU A 188 -10.55 -4.48 -5.88
N PRO A 189 -11.23 -3.42 -5.42
CA PRO A 189 -12.66 -3.48 -5.08
C PRO A 189 -13.50 -3.56 -6.35
N GLN A 190 -13.73 -4.78 -6.84
CA GLN A 190 -14.38 -4.99 -8.13
C GLN A 190 -15.76 -4.32 -8.17
N HIS A 191 -16.50 -4.44 -7.07
CA HIS A 191 -17.83 -3.86 -6.87
C HIS A 191 -17.88 -2.33 -6.95
N ALA A 192 -16.73 -1.65 -6.88
CA ALA A 192 -16.61 -0.20 -7.01
C ALA A 192 -15.90 0.23 -8.30
N TRP A 193 -15.03 -0.60 -8.87
CA TRP A 193 -14.06 -0.19 -9.90
C TRP A 193 -14.31 -0.76 -11.29
N ASP A 194 -15.10 -1.82 -11.44
CA ASP A 194 -15.29 -2.49 -12.74
C ASP A 194 -16.33 -1.77 -13.63
N LYS A 195 -15.89 -0.64 -14.17
CA LYS A 195 -16.64 0.27 -15.05
C LYS A 195 -15.70 1.04 -15.98
N THR A 196 -16.22 1.65 -17.05
CA THR A 196 -15.38 2.35 -18.03
C THR A 196 -15.53 3.87 -18.03
N SER A 197 -16.43 4.40 -17.20
CA SER A 197 -16.60 5.83 -16.99
C SER A 197 -17.20 6.15 -15.61
N ALA A 198 -17.26 7.44 -15.24
CA ALA A 198 -17.81 7.87 -13.96
C ALA A 198 -19.31 7.60 -13.83
N ASP A 199 -20.05 7.69 -14.94
CA ASP A 199 -21.52 7.63 -15.01
C ASP A 199 -22.05 6.21 -15.22
N GLU A 200 -21.18 5.25 -15.52
CA GLU A 200 -21.54 3.85 -15.70
C GLU A 200 -21.66 3.12 -14.36
N ALA A 201 -22.65 2.22 -14.30
CA ALA A 201 -22.76 1.27 -13.20
C ALA A 201 -21.62 0.25 -13.27
N VAL A 202 -21.18 -0.21 -12.12
CA VAL A 202 -20.24 -1.33 -12.02
C VAL A 202 -20.91 -2.61 -12.52
N SER A 203 -20.15 -3.42 -13.25
CA SER A 203 -20.57 -4.72 -13.79
C SER A 203 -19.36 -5.66 -13.85
N ASP A 204 -19.47 -6.85 -14.44
CA ASP A 204 -18.36 -7.80 -14.64
C ASP A 204 -17.70 -7.62 -16.03
N LEU A 205 -17.23 -6.41 -16.35
CA LEU A 205 -16.68 -6.10 -17.69
C LEU A 205 -15.30 -6.75 -17.89
N ASP A 206 -14.51 -6.84 -16.83
CA ASP A 206 -13.19 -7.47 -16.80
C ASP A 206 -13.14 -8.93 -17.28
N ARG A 207 -14.27 -9.65 -17.22
CA ARG A 207 -14.35 -11.07 -17.63
C ARG A 207 -14.21 -11.28 -19.13
N THR A 208 -14.20 -10.21 -19.91
CA THR A 208 -13.84 -10.23 -21.34
C THR A 208 -12.53 -9.49 -21.55
N PRO A 209 -11.68 -9.92 -22.50
CA PRO A 209 -10.43 -9.21 -22.80
C PRO A 209 -10.64 -7.73 -23.13
N GLU A 210 -11.63 -7.41 -23.96
CA GLU A 210 -11.95 -6.05 -24.37
C GLU A 210 -12.44 -5.20 -23.19
N GLY A 211 -13.29 -5.76 -22.33
CA GLY A 211 -13.79 -5.08 -21.14
C GLY A 211 -12.67 -4.85 -20.12
N ALA A 212 -11.81 -5.84 -19.86
CA ALA A 212 -10.65 -5.68 -18.98
C ALA A 212 -9.71 -4.57 -19.47
N GLN A 213 -9.50 -4.47 -20.78
CA GLN A 213 -8.69 -3.40 -21.38
C GLN A 213 -9.35 -2.03 -21.22
N ALA A 214 -10.65 -1.92 -21.45
CA ALA A 214 -11.39 -0.67 -21.30
C ALA A 214 -11.41 -0.18 -19.85
N VAL A 215 -11.70 -1.08 -18.90
CA VAL A 215 -11.70 -0.79 -17.46
C VAL A 215 -10.30 -0.38 -17.01
N PHE A 216 -9.27 -1.12 -17.42
CA PHE A 216 -7.88 -0.78 -17.07
C PHE A 216 -7.46 0.60 -17.61
N ALA A 217 -7.85 0.92 -18.85
CA ALA A 217 -7.58 2.23 -19.44
C ALA A 217 -8.26 3.36 -18.67
N TYR A 218 -9.52 3.16 -18.24
CA TYR A 218 -10.24 4.12 -17.40
C TYR A 218 -9.56 4.32 -16.05
N LEU A 219 -9.25 3.24 -15.32
CA LEU A 219 -8.58 3.31 -14.02
C LEU A 219 -7.19 3.96 -14.12
N GLN A 220 -6.41 3.65 -15.16
CA GLN A 220 -5.13 4.33 -15.40
C GLN A 220 -5.30 5.81 -15.73
N GLY A 221 -6.35 6.19 -16.46
CA GLY A 221 -6.67 7.59 -16.75
C GLY A 221 -6.96 8.37 -15.48
N GLU A 222 -7.83 7.83 -14.63
CA GLU A 222 -8.16 8.43 -13.33
C GLU A 222 -6.95 8.49 -12.40
N ALA A 223 -6.09 7.47 -12.42
CA ALA A 223 -4.87 7.44 -11.60
C ALA A 223 -3.86 8.51 -12.01
N LYS A 224 -3.90 9.02 -13.24
CA LYS A 224 -3.05 10.13 -13.70
C LYS A 224 -3.61 11.50 -13.30
N ASN A 225 -4.86 11.57 -12.85
CA ASN A 225 -5.51 12.82 -12.46
C ASN A 225 -5.35 13.10 -10.96
N LEU A 226 -4.16 13.54 -10.56
CA LEU A 226 -3.82 13.81 -9.15
C LEU A 226 -4.81 14.77 -8.46
N SER A 227 -5.38 15.72 -9.20
CA SER A 227 -6.31 16.72 -8.65
C SER A 227 -7.63 16.12 -8.15
N THR A 228 -7.97 14.91 -8.57
CA THR A 228 -9.22 14.23 -8.19
C THR A 228 -9.01 13.15 -7.13
N TYR A 229 -7.79 12.90 -6.65
CA TYR A 229 -7.52 11.78 -5.75
C TYR A 229 -8.42 11.77 -4.51
N ALA A 230 -8.61 12.91 -3.86
CA ALA A 230 -9.44 13.01 -2.65
C ALA A 230 -10.95 13.04 -2.94
N THR A 231 -11.37 13.28 -4.18
CA THR A 231 -12.79 13.50 -4.54
C THR A 231 -13.38 12.43 -5.45
N ASN A 232 -12.54 11.70 -6.20
CA ASN A 232 -12.99 10.62 -7.06
C ASN A 232 -13.42 9.42 -6.20
N PRO A 233 -14.69 8.96 -6.33
CA PRO A 233 -15.21 7.83 -5.55
C PRO A 233 -14.42 6.52 -5.69
N LEU A 234 -13.72 6.30 -6.81
CA LEU A 234 -12.87 5.12 -6.99
C LEU A 234 -11.87 4.98 -5.83
N TRP A 235 -11.15 6.06 -5.52
CA TRP A 235 -10.06 6.03 -4.53
C TRP A 235 -10.54 6.08 -3.08
N GLN A 236 -11.85 6.09 -2.84
CA GLN A 236 -12.46 6.12 -1.52
C GLN A 236 -12.81 4.72 -0.99
N THR A 237 -12.87 3.73 -1.89
CA THR A 237 -13.09 2.32 -1.55
C THR A 237 -11.76 1.63 -1.29
N VAL A 238 -11.44 1.40 -0.02
CA VAL A 238 -10.11 0.98 0.45
C VAL A 238 -10.24 -0.08 1.54
N ASN A 239 -9.25 -0.95 1.73
CA ASN A 239 -9.29 -2.02 2.76
C ASN A 239 -8.09 -1.99 3.73
N GLY A 240 -7.26 -0.95 3.61
CA GLY A 240 -6.18 -0.64 4.52
C GLY A 240 -6.61 0.25 5.69
N PRO A 241 -5.68 0.56 6.60
CA PRO A 241 -5.98 1.29 7.83
C PRO A 241 -6.35 2.76 7.63
N TRP A 242 -6.09 3.32 6.45
CA TRP A 242 -6.27 4.74 6.18
C TRP A 242 -7.11 5.02 4.94
N ARG A 243 -7.85 6.12 4.97
CA ARG A 243 -8.58 6.72 3.85
C ARG A 243 -7.98 8.08 3.52
N LEU A 244 -7.97 8.43 2.24
CA LEU A 244 -7.54 9.75 1.79
C LEU A 244 -8.64 10.79 2.01
N SER A 245 -8.41 11.78 2.89
CA SER A 245 -9.36 12.87 3.15
C SER A 245 -9.06 14.12 2.33
N SER A 246 -7.78 14.44 2.12
CA SER A 246 -7.37 15.58 1.29
C SER A 246 -6.11 15.26 0.50
N PHE A 247 -6.00 15.86 -0.68
CA PHE A 247 -4.84 15.74 -1.54
C PHE A 247 -4.69 17.02 -2.34
N THR A 248 -3.53 17.68 -2.20
CA THR A 248 -3.17 18.84 -3.00
C THR A 248 -1.82 18.58 -3.67
N PRO A 249 -1.77 18.51 -5.01
CA PRO A 249 -0.52 18.30 -5.74
C PRO A 249 0.57 19.26 -5.27
N ASP A 250 1.77 18.74 -5.06
CA ASP A 250 2.96 19.47 -4.59
C ASP A 250 2.87 20.14 -3.21
N GLN A 251 1.74 20.01 -2.50
CA GLN A 251 1.56 20.59 -1.15
C GLN A 251 1.42 19.53 -0.06
N GLY A 252 0.78 18.40 -0.36
CA GLY A 252 0.67 17.28 0.58
C GLY A 252 -0.68 16.57 0.50
N LEU A 253 -0.91 15.68 1.47
CA LEU A 253 -2.12 14.90 1.61
C LEU A 253 -2.43 14.68 3.08
N GLU A 254 -3.68 14.33 3.37
CA GLU A 254 -4.13 13.93 4.69
C GLU A 254 -4.80 12.56 4.61
N LEU A 255 -4.42 11.69 5.55
CA LEU A 255 -5.01 10.38 5.73
C LEU A 255 -5.76 10.35 7.06
N VAL A 256 -6.97 9.79 7.04
CA VAL A 256 -7.80 9.59 8.24
C VAL A 256 -8.06 8.10 8.46
N PRO A 257 -8.33 7.66 9.71
CA PRO A 257 -8.59 6.25 9.97
C PRO A 257 -9.71 5.66 9.10
N ASN A 258 -9.53 4.43 8.66
CA ASN A 258 -10.60 3.61 8.09
C ASN A 258 -11.31 2.87 9.23
N GLU A 259 -12.54 3.31 9.57
CA GLU A 259 -13.33 2.72 10.66
C GLU A 259 -13.72 1.25 10.44
N ASN A 260 -13.56 0.73 9.22
CA ASN A 260 -13.86 -0.66 8.85
C ASN A 260 -12.61 -1.57 8.76
N TYR A 261 -11.43 -1.12 9.21
CA TYR A 261 -10.16 -1.88 9.15
C TYR A 261 -9.96 -2.89 10.29
#